data_AF-A0AAE1P8U1-F1
#
_entry.id   AF-A0AAE1P8U1-F1
#
_cell.length_a   1.000
_cell.length_b   1.000
_cell.length_c   1.000
_cell.angle_alpha   90.00
_cell.angle_beta   90.00
_cell.angle_gamma   90.00
#
_symmetry.space_group_name_H-M   'P 1'
#
loop_
_entity.id
_entity.type
_entity.pdbx_description
1 polymer ?
#
loop_
_entity_poly.entity_id
_entity_poly.type
_entity_poly.pdbx_seq_one_letter_code
_entity_poly.pdbx_strand_id
1 'polypeptide(L)'
;MVGLSSACQHESPGGLFRSVEGCPINRMYRPLCGTDNCTYINDDALACAQMDDRRRNLQDEEVVRMAYSGMCNEEGNENNEV
;
A
#
# COMPACT_ATOMS: atom_id res chain seq x y z
N MET A 1 20.24 1.50 15.68
CA MET A 1 19.08 0.63 15.39
C MET A 1 18.04 1.48 14.69
N VAL A 2 18.03 1.49 13.36
CA VAL A 2 17.16 2.37 12.57
C VAL A 2 15.80 1.72 12.36
N GLY A 3 14.77 2.39 12.86
CA GLY A 3 13.40 2.46 12.35
C GLY A 3 12.70 1.18 11.90
N LEU A 4 11.84 0.64 12.78
CA LEU A 4 10.74 -0.24 12.39
C LEU A 4 9.69 0.57 11.60
N SER A 5 9.95 0.93 10.34
CA SER A 5 8.99 1.69 9.54
C SER A 5 8.33 0.78 8.51
N SER A 6 7.31 0.02 8.94
CA SER A 6 6.32 -0.61 8.05
C SER A 6 5.22 0.38 7.60
N ALA A 7 5.31 1.66 7.99
CA ALA A 7 4.41 2.69 7.49
C ALA A 7 4.85 3.12 6.08
N CYS A 8 3.90 3.44 5.20
CA CYS A 8 4.16 3.87 3.81
C CYS A 8 5.37 4.83 3.72
N GLN A 9 6.37 4.48 2.91
CA GLN A 9 7.69 5.14 2.98
C GLN A 9 7.90 6.25 1.94
N HIS A 10 6.83 6.84 1.39
CA HIS A 10 6.98 7.99 0.49
C HIS A 10 5.83 8.99 0.67
N GLU A 11 6.08 10.01 1.49
CA GLU A 11 5.33 11.28 1.47
C GLU A 11 5.76 12.05 0.20
N SER A 12 5.32 11.58 -0.96
CA SER A 12 5.43 12.32 -2.22
C SER A 12 4.08 12.98 -2.54
N PRO A 13 4.08 14.11 -3.30
CA PRO A 13 2.87 14.86 -3.65
C PRO A 13 1.95 14.16 -4.66
N GLY A 14 1.74 12.84 -4.50
CA GLY A 14 0.94 12.00 -5.39
C GLY A 14 0.55 10.63 -4.80
N GLY A 15 0.59 10.49 -3.47
CA GLY A 15 0.11 9.29 -2.77
C GLY A 15 1.21 8.50 -2.05
N LEU A 16 0.80 7.82 -0.99
CA LEU A 16 1.67 7.00 -0.14
C LEU A 16 1.83 5.60 -0.75
N PHE A 17 3.01 5.22 -1.24
CA PHE A 17 3.25 3.85 -1.72
C PHE A 17 3.97 3.01 -0.64
N ARG A 18 3.58 1.73 -0.53
CA ARG A 18 4.30 0.76 0.31
C ARG A 18 5.26 -0.06 -0.53
N SER A 19 6.55 0.01 -0.21
CA SER A 19 7.57 -0.85 -0.79
C SER A 19 7.55 -2.21 -0.09
N VAL A 20 7.37 -3.28 -0.86
CA VAL A 20 7.39 -4.65 -0.36
C VAL A 20 8.62 -5.36 -0.93
N GLU A 21 9.60 -5.61 -0.07
CA GLU A 21 10.90 -6.16 -0.44
C GLU A 21 10.93 -7.68 -0.20
N GLY A 22 11.44 -8.44 -1.17
CA GLY A 22 11.62 -9.90 -1.01
C GLY A 22 10.41 -10.74 -1.42
N CYS A 23 9.52 -10.19 -2.25
CA CYS A 23 8.30 -10.86 -2.66
C CYS A 23 8.10 -10.92 -4.17
N PRO A 24 7.65 -12.06 -4.72
CA PRO A 24 7.32 -12.16 -6.13
C PRO A 24 5.98 -11.46 -6.40
N ILE A 25 6.03 -10.17 -6.74
CA ILE A 25 4.86 -9.42 -7.22
C ILE A 25 4.84 -9.40 -8.75
N ASN A 26 3.66 -9.54 -9.35
CA ASN A 26 3.50 -9.32 -10.78
C ASN A 26 3.68 -7.83 -11.10
N ARG A 27 4.06 -7.49 -12.34
CA ARG A 27 4.11 -6.10 -12.84
C ARG A 27 2.76 -5.62 -13.39
N MET A 28 1.69 -6.39 -13.19
CA MET A 28 0.34 -6.00 -13.57
C MET A 28 -0.10 -4.81 -12.73
N TYR A 29 -0.49 -3.72 -13.38
CA TYR A 29 -0.91 -2.51 -12.69
C TYR A 29 -2.41 -2.55 -12.35
N ARG A 30 -2.70 -2.72 -11.07
CA ARG A 30 -4.04 -2.74 -10.47
C ARG A 30 -4.01 -2.03 -9.11
N PRO A 31 -4.04 -0.70 -9.09
CA PRO A 31 -3.89 0.05 -7.84
C PRO A 31 -5.00 -0.29 -6.83
N LEU A 32 -4.60 -0.51 -5.58
CA LEU A 32 -5.49 -0.75 -4.44
C LEU A 32 -5.09 0.16 -3.29
N CYS A 33 -6.08 0.63 -2.53
CA CYS A 33 -5.83 1.32 -1.28
C CYS A 33 -5.93 0.32 -0.12
N GLY A 34 -4.89 0.26 0.71
CA GLY A 34 -4.88 -0.55 1.93
C GLY A 34 -5.51 0.17 3.13
N THR A 35 -5.83 -0.59 4.17
CA THR A 35 -6.32 -0.07 5.47
C THR A 35 -5.27 0.75 6.22
N ASP A 36 -4.01 0.60 5.86
CA ASP A 36 -2.86 1.38 6.29
C ASP A 36 -2.67 2.67 5.46
N ASN A 37 -3.64 3.00 4.61
CA ASN A 37 -3.65 4.21 3.77
C ASN A 37 -2.47 4.28 2.77
N CYS A 38 -1.89 3.13 2.43
CA CYS A 38 -0.91 2.99 1.36
C CYS A 38 -1.54 2.46 0.07
N THR A 39 -1.08 2.98 -1.07
CA THR A 39 -1.36 2.47 -2.41
C THR A 39 -0.47 1.27 -2.72
N TYR A 40 -1.11 0.19 -3.15
CA TYR A 40 -0.50 -1.04 -3.64
C TYR A 40 -0.64 -1.13 -5.13
N ILE A 41 0.43 -1.47 -5.84
CA ILE A 41 0.41 -1.57 -7.31
C ILE A 41 -0.50 -2.69 -7.83
N ASN A 42 -0.77 -3.70 -7.00
CA ASN A 42 -1.63 -4.85 -7.29
C ASN A 42 -1.99 -5.61 -6.01
N ASP A 43 -2.88 -6.60 -6.19
CA ASP A 43 -3.25 -7.58 -5.17
C ASP A 43 -2.07 -8.41 -4.65
N ASP A 44 -1.08 -8.72 -5.50
CA ASP A 44 0.14 -9.41 -5.06
C ASP A 44 0.94 -8.57 -4.05
N ALA A 45 1.08 -7.27 -4.29
CA ALA A 45 1.81 -6.35 -3.41
C ALA A 45 1.09 -6.20 -2.07
N LEU A 46 -0.24 -6.12 -2.09
CA LEU A 46 -1.05 -6.11 -0.86
C LEU A 46 -0.88 -7.42 -0.08
N ALA A 47 -1.06 -8.56 -0.74
CA ALA A 47 -0.91 -9.88 -0.12
C ALA A 47 0.49 -10.07 0.45
N CYS A 48 1.50 -9.50 -0.22
CA CYS A 48 2.84 -9.60 0.26
C CYS A 48 3.10 -8.71 1.48
N ALA A 49 2.58 -7.50 1.47
CA ALA A 49 2.63 -6.63 2.62
C ALA A 49 1.99 -7.25 3.87
N GLN A 50 0.92 -8.04 3.69
CA GLN A 50 0.33 -8.85 4.76
C GLN A 50 1.29 -9.93 5.26
N MET A 51 2.02 -10.59 4.36
CA MET A 51 3.01 -11.60 4.74
C MET A 51 4.16 -10.98 5.52
N ASP A 52 4.63 -9.79 5.10
CA ASP A 52 5.65 -9.06 5.84
C ASP A 52 5.17 -8.62 7.22
N ASP A 53 3.93 -8.16 7.35
CA ASP A 53 3.36 -7.79 8.64
C ASP A 53 3.28 -9.00 9.58
N ARG A 54 2.83 -10.15 9.07
CA ARG A 54 2.87 -11.41 9.82
C ARG A 54 4.28 -11.87 10.18
N ARG A 55 5.23 -11.72 9.24
CA ARG A 55 6.64 -12.08 9.46
C ARG A 55 7.30 -11.21 10.53
N ARG A 56 6.83 -9.97 10.67
CA ARG A 56 7.23 -9.03 11.72
C ARG A 56 6.45 -9.22 13.03
N ASN A 57 5.58 -10.23 13.11
CA ASN A 57 4.77 -10.55 14.29
C ASN A 57 3.88 -9.36 14.71
N LEU A 58 3.37 -8.59 13.74
CA LEU A 58 2.28 -7.65 14.02
C LEU A 58 1.02 -8.44 14.38
N GLN A 59 0.21 -7.88 15.28
CA GLN A 59 -1.07 -8.48 15.63
C GLN A 59 -2.00 -8.46 14.41
N ASP A 60 -2.90 -9.45 14.30
CA ASP A 60 -3.83 -9.59 13.16
C ASP A 60 -4.66 -8.33 12.86
N GLU A 61 -4.94 -7.52 13.89
CA GLU A 61 -5.69 -6.26 13.76
C GLU A 61 -4.88 -5.14 13.06
N GLU A 62 -3.55 -5.23 13.04
CA GLU A 62 -2.65 -4.26 12.41
C GLU A 62 -2.13 -4.74 11.05
N VAL A 63 -2.50 -5.95 10.63
CA VAL A 63 -2.17 -6.48 9.31
C VAL A 63 -2.96 -5.71 8.26
N VAL A 64 -2.27 -5.21 7.23
CA VAL A 64 -2.93 -4.49 6.14
C VAL A 64 -4.03 -5.32 5.47
N ARG A 65 -5.15 -4.69 5.11
CA ARG A 65 -6.19 -5.29 4.27
C ARG A 65 -6.53 -4.36 3.13
N MET A 66 -7.22 -4.89 2.12
CA MET A 66 -7.78 -4.06 1.06
C MET A 66 -8.88 -3.18 1.67
N ALA A 67 -8.75 -1.87 1.56
CA ALA A 67 -9.82 -0.92 1.87
C ALA A 67 -10.73 -0.75 0.65
N TYR A 68 -10.17 -0.35 -0.50
CA TYR A 68 -10.89 -0.20 -1.76
C TYR A 68 -9.97 -0.39 -2.97
N SER A 69 -10.57 -0.65 -4.15
CA SER A 69 -9.86 -0.68 -5.43
C SER A 69 -9.66 0.74 -5.95
N GLY A 70 -8.42 1.16 -6.16
CA GLY A 70 -8.05 2.55 -6.45
C GLY A 70 -6.74 2.92 -5.76
N MET A 71 -6.22 4.13 -5.96
CA MET A 71 -5.06 4.59 -5.19
C MET A 71 -5.53 5.24 -3.90
N CYS A 72 -4.75 5.13 -2.81
CA CYS A 72 -4.99 5.99 -1.66
C CYS A 72 -4.65 7.44 -2.03
N ASN A 73 -5.47 8.37 -1.58
CA ASN A 73 -5.29 9.81 -1.81
C ASN A 73 -5.41 10.16 -3.30
N GLU A 74 -6.52 9.75 -3.90
CA GLU A 74 -7.10 10.48 -5.01
C GLU A 74 -7.40 11.92 -4.52
N GLU A 75 -6.37 12.76 -4.36
CA GLU A 75 -6.56 14.20 -4.38
C GLU A 75 -7.20 14.46 -5.72
N GLY A 76 -8.48 14.84 -5.69
CA GLY A 76 -9.21 15.23 -6.87
C GLY A 76 -8.36 16.19 -7.68
N ASN A 77 -7.85 15.70 -8.80
CA ASN A 77 -7.84 16.56 -9.95
C ASN A 77 -9.29 16.67 -10.44
N GLU A 78 -10.07 17.49 -9.73
CA GLU A 78 -11.09 18.29 -10.37
C GLU A 78 -10.39 19.08 -11.48
N ASN A 79 -10.33 18.51 -12.67
CA ASN A 79 -10.33 19.29 -13.89
C ASN A 79 -11.36 18.69 -14.83
N ASN A 80 -12.60 19.09 -14.50
CA ASN A 80 -13.60 19.56 -15.43
C ASN A 80 -14.28 18.51 -16.32
N GLU A 81 -15.55 18.30 -15.98
CA GLU A 81 -16.62 18.23 -16.95
C GLU A 81 -16.36 19.16 -18.16
N VAL A 82 -16.26 18.59 -19.36
CA VAL A 82 -16.64 19.25 -20.61
C VAL A 82 -17.37 18.23 -21.47
#